data_AF-Q8IM17-F1
#
_entry.id   AF-Q8IM17-F1
#
_cell.length_a   1.000
_cell.length_b   1.000
_cell.length_c   1.000
_cell.angle_alpha   90.00
_cell.angle_beta   90.00
_cell.angle_gamma   90.00
#
_symmetry.space_group_name_H-M   'P 1'
#
loop_
_entity.id
_entity.type
_entity.pdbx_description
1 polymer ?
#
loop_
_entity_poly.entity_id
_entity_poly.type
_entity_poly.pdbx_seq_one_letter_code
_entity_poly.pdbx_strand_id
1 'polypeptide(L)'
;MENEYATGAVRPFQAAESNERYQDPQNYELSKKAVIFTPIYYFDGNSWTALERLLSLKKTIFHDNRLVTLCPVENNITPIELEASISGKYDIKVYRHCEYILCIEGEQKILIKIPVTKNIITWNSEQRLPLLPKTWKPTIFLLNESNIFLRFIPDKCLVISQVSNSDSYKVNCINFSEGFCCCHPINNLALLYGEYQQNQESKIMKLPKLPISNGKYNYFIHFFTWGTMFVPKYFELSRGPLCNFKKNIIALLIIPPKIHISIELHSSSPVVCSMEYKKDFLITARKPNITDIEIYTIIQDQLIKYDFSYDLRLNKENASISHLNIPIGFKICNEEKEKKKKNSSHICKWTFIETKDQRTLNRSGNSSSEHIMSQDLACIFDAEKGIYYSTDYGIRYCKAFKQLKV
;
A
#
# COMPACT_ATOMS: atom_id res chain seq x y z
N MET A 1 -31.67 2.96 -16.31
CA MET A 1 -30.74 1.88 -15.91
C MET A 1 -29.37 2.29 -16.42
N GLU A 2 -28.66 3.11 -15.64
CA GLU A 2 -27.28 3.49 -15.99
C GLU A 2 -26.40 2.26 -15.80
N ASN A 3 -25.70 1.87 -16.87
CA ASN A 3 -24.86 0.69 -16.97
C ASN A 3 -23.98 0.45 -15.74
N GLU A 4 -24.31 -0.60 -14.96
CA GLU A 4 -23.43 -1.23 -13.96
C GLU A 4 -22.19 -1.89 -14.60
N TYR A 5 -22.03 -1.83 -15.92
CA TYR A 5 -20.94 -2.47 -16.68
C TYR A 5 -19.62 -1.67 -16.75
N ALA A 6 -19.32 -0.82 -15.77
CA ALA A 6 -17.95 -0.31 -15.56
C ALA A 6 -17.46 -0.42 -14.11
N THR A 7 -18.05 -1.32 -13.33
CA THR A 7 -17.70 -1.60 -11.92
C THR A 7 -16.33 -2.26 -11.72
N GLY A 8 -15.62 -2.61 -12.80
CA GLY A 8 -14.23 -3.11 -12.75
C GLY A 8 -13.15 -2.03 -12.68
N ALA A 9 -13.50 -0.74 -12.86
CA ALA A 9 -12.51 0.32 -12.78
C ALA A 9 -12.15 0.58 -11.32
N VAL A 10 -11.01 0.06 -10.89
CA VAL A 10 -10.38 0.41 -9.62
C VAL A 10 -10.27 1.94 -9.54
N ARG A 11 -10.90 2.52 -8.52
CA ARG A 11 -10.80 3.97 -8.21
C ARG A 11 -9.98 4.13 -6.93
N PRO A 12 -8.64 4.15 -7.00
CA PRO A 12 -7.84 4.47 -5.84
C PRO A 12 -8.20 5.85 -5.29
N PHE A 13 -8.07 6.01 -3.97
CA PHE A 13 -8.37 7.26 -3.22
C PHE A 13 -9.86 7.62 -3.13
N GLN A 14 -10.75 6.63 -3.06
CA GLN A 14 -12.14 6.94 -2.73
C GLN A 14 -12.25 7.35 -1.26
N ALA A 15 -12.72 8.58 -1.03
CA ALA A 15 -13.29 8.95 0.26
C ALA A 15 -14.39 7.94 0.64
N ALA A 16 -14.67 7.80 1.93
CA ALA A 16 -15.75 6.94 2.38
C ALA A 16 -17.06 7.29 1.66
N GLU A 17 -17.80 6.26 1.25
CA GLU A 17 -19.13 6.48 0.72
C GLU A 17 -20.07 6.88 1.86
N SER A 18 -21.08 7.69 1.57
CA SER A 18 -21.99 8.23 2.60
C SER A 18 -22.84 7.16 3.32
N ASN A 19 -22.95 5.97 2.73
CA ASN A 19 -23.65 4.81 3.30
C ASN A 19 -22.73 3.95 4.19
N GLU A 20 -21.41 4.16 4.19
CA GLU A 20 -20.49 3.42 5.04
C GLU A 20 -20.54 3.93 6.47
N ARG A 21 -20.68 3.00 7.42
CA ARG A 21 -20.68 3.29 8.85
C ARG A 21 -19.37 2.87 9.48
N TYR A 22 -18.83 3.75 10.32
CA TYR A 22 -17.60 3.53 11.06
C TYR A 22 -17.86 3.71 12.55
N GLN A 23 -17.23 2.88 13.38
CA GLN A 23 -17.34 2.92 14.84
C GLN A 23 -15.96 2.80 15.47
N ASP A 24 -15.85 3.25 16.71
CA ASP A 24 -14.64 3.09 17.51
C ASP A 24 -14.32 1.58 17.68
N PRO A 25 -13.04 1.20 17.68
CA PRO A 25 -12.66 -0.21 17.77
C PRO A 25 -13.08 -0.81 19.10
N GLN A 26 -13.48 -2.07 19.06
CA GLN A 26 -13.74 -2.81 20.29
C GLN A 26 -12.42 -3.12 20.98
N ASN A 27 -12.41 -3.10 22.31
CA ASN A 27 -11.23 -3.55 23.04
C ASN A 27 -10.93 -5.02 22.69
N TYR A 28 -9.68 -5.28 22.32
CA TYR A 28 -9.16 -6.59 21.99
C TYR A 28 -7.77 -6.73 22.62
N GLU A 29 -7.53 -7.80 23.37
CA GLU A 29 -6.20 -8.15 23.88
C GLU A 29 -5.71 -9.37 23.12
N LEU A 30 -4.57 -9.24 22.44
CA LEU A 30 -3.95 -10.36 21.76
C LEU A 30 -3.21 -11.23 22.78
N SER A 31 -3.39 -12.54 22.71
CA SER A 31 -2.68 -13.50 23.56
C SER A 31 -1.17 -13.27 23.49
N LYS A 32 -0.51 -13.18 24.65
CA LYS A 32 0.96 -12.97 24.74
C LYS A 32 1.78 -14.08 24.06
N LYS A 33 1.17 -15.25 23.85
CA LYS A 33 1.79 -16.38 23.14
C LYS A 33 1.60 -16.30 21.62
N ALA A 34 0.69 -15.46 21.12
CA ALA A 34 0.41 -15.36 19.70
C ALA A 34 1.61 -14.75 18.97
N VAL A 35 2.21 -15.55 18.11
CA VAL A 35 3.35 -15.15 17.29
C VAL A 35 2.84 -14.44 16.05
N ILE A 36 2.04 -15.15 15.26
CA ILE A 36 1.35 -14.65 14.06
C ILE A 36 -0.10 -15.13 14.09
N PHE A 37 -0.98 -14.47 13.35
CA PHE A 37 -2.40 -14.82 13.34
C PHE A 37 -3.09 -14.50 12.02
N THR A 38 -4.19 -15.21 11.80
CA THR A 38 -5.23 -14.96 10.79
C THR A 38 -6.44 -14.33 11.52
N PRO A 39 -7.55 -14.01 10.83
CA PRO A 39 -8.73 -13.50 11.52
C PRO A 39 -9.30 -14.43 12.61
N ILE A 40 -9.08 -15.74 12.50
CA ILE A 40 -9.73 -16.77 13.33
C ILE A 40 -8.75 -17.64 14.14
N TYR A 41 -7.51 -17.78 13.71
CA TYR A 41 -6.50 -18.60 14.38
C TYR A 41 -5.21 -17.82 14.61
N TYR A 42 -4.50 -18.12 15.70
CA TYR A 42 -3.12 -17.69 15.92
C TYR A 42 -2.19 -18.88 16.03
N PHE A 43 -0.94 -18.70 15.66
CA PHE A 43 0.12 -19.67 15.86
C PHE A 43 0.90 -19.30 17.14
N ASP A 44 1.04 -20.25 18.06
CA ASP A 44 1.62 -20.03 19.39
C ASP A 44 3.11 -20.41 19.50
N GLY A 45 3.72 -20.84 18.38
CA GLY A 45 5.06 -21.41 18.34
C GLY A 45 5.06 -22.92 18.07
N ASN A 46 3.98 -23.63 18.41
CA ASN A 46 3.84 -25.07 18.23
C ASN A 46 2.69 -25.45 17.30
N SER A 47 1.53 -24.77 17.43
CA SER A 47 0.32 -25.13 16.70
C SER A 47 -0.58 -23.93 16.43
N TRP A 48 -1.55 -24.10 15.52
CA TRP A 48 -2.62 -23.13 15.30
C TRP A 48 -3.72 -23.33 16.36
N THR A 49 -4.01 -22.27 17.12
CA THR A 49 -5.06 -22.21 18.13
C THR A 49 -6.10 -21.18 17.72
N ALA A 50 -7.38 -21.40 18.06
CA ALA A 50 -8.44 -20.42 17.78
C ALA A 50 -8.21 -19.12 18.58
N LEU A 51 -8.49 -17.98 17.96
CA LEU A 51 -8.60 -16.70 18.65
C LEU A 51 -9.89 -16.66 19.48
N GLU A 52 -9.85 -16.00 20.63
CA GLU A 52 -11.01 -15.86 21.53
C GLU A 52 -12.19 -15.14 20.86
N ARG A 53 -11.91 -14.21 19.93
CA ARG A 53 -12.88 -13.55 19.07
C ARG A 53 -12.27 -13.33 17.68
N LEU A 54 -13.11 -13.28 16.65
CA LEU A 54 -12.71 -12.89 15.30
C LEU A 54 -11.97 -11.54 15.31
N LEU A 55 -10.77 -11.50 14.75
CA LEU A 55 -9.94 -10.30 14.59
C LEU A 55 -9.68 -10.02 13.12
N SER A 56 -10.74 -9.66 12.39
CA SER A 56 -10.68 -9.37 10.95
C SER A 56 -10.14 -7.99 10.64
N LEU A 57 -9.49 -7.88 9.48
CA LEU A 57 -9.17 -6.60 8.86
C LEU A 57 -10.45 -5.92 8.37
N LYS A 58 -10.74 -4.74 8.91
CA LYS A 58 -11.87 -3.89 8.57
C LYS A 58 -11.36 -2.62 7.92
N LYS A 59 -12.11 -2.08 6.96
CA LYS A 59 -11.79 -0.80 6.33
C LYS A 59 -11.71 0.30 7.41
N THR A 60 -10.74 1.21 7.28
CA THR A 60 -10.58 2.35 8.17
C THR A 60 -10.40 3.64 7.36
N ILE A 61 -10.62 4.78 8.00
CA ILE A 61 -10.60 6.11 7.39
C ILE A 61 -9.84 7.10 8.26
N PHE A 62 -9.31 8.13 7.61
CA PHE A 62 -8.65 9.24 8.28
C PHE A 62 -9.66 10.04 9.12
N HIS A 63 -9.35 10.25 10.41
CA HIS A 63 -10.24 10.98 11.32
C HIS A 63 -10.23 12.50 11.12
N ASP A 64 -9.25 13.03 10.40
CA ASP A 64 -9.05 14.46 10.16
C ASP A 64 -9.54 14.91 8.77
N ASN A 65 -10.32 14.06 8.09
CA ASN A 65 -10.90 14.36 6.78
C ASN A 65 -9.86 14.82 5.72
N ARG A 66 -8.63 14.30 5.79
CA ARG A 66 -7.58 14.64 4.81
C ARG A 66 -7.81 14.09 3.40
N LEU A 67 -8.73 13.14 3.22
CA LEU A 67 -9.14 12.58 1.93
C LEU A 67 -10.60 12.93 1.65
N VAL A 68 -10.83 13.79 0.66
CA VAL A 68 -12.15 14.36 0.36
C VAL A 68 -12.50 14.25 -1.12
N THR A 69 -13.78 14.05 -1.40
CA THR A 69 -14.35 14.13 -2.75
C THR A 69 -15.12 15.45 -2.86
N LEU A 70 -14.81 16.24 -3.89
CA LEU A 70 -15.42 17.55 -4.11
C LEU A 70 -16.71 17.41 -4.92
N CYS A 71 -17.77 18.10 -4.50
CA CYS A 71 -19.04 18.11 -5.21
C CYS A 71 -19.12 19.34 -6.13
N PRO A 72 -19.72 19.22 -7.33
CA PRO A 72 -19.94 20.38 -8.20
C PRO A 72 -20.84 21.42 -7.52
N VAL A 73 -20.54 22.70 -7.73
CA VAL A 73 -21.37 23.82 -7.29
C VAL A 73 -22.26 24.23 -8.46
N GLU A 74 -23.58 24.10 -8.32
CA GLU A 74 -24.53 24.21 -9.44
C GLU A 74 -24.70 25.62 -10.02
N ASN A 75 -24.34 26.67 -9.26
CA ASN A 75 -24.77 28.03 -9.59
C ASN A 75 -23.77 28.86 -10.42
N ASN A 76 -22.64 28.30 -10.90
CA ASN A 76 -21.54 29.06 -11.54
C ASN A 76 -21.09 30.31 -10.74
N ILE A 77 -21.42 30.37 -9.45
CA ILE A 77 -21.05 31.48 -8.57
C ILE A 77 -19.58 31.30 -8.23
N THR A 78 -18.79 32.33 -8.50
CA THR A 78 -17.42 32.43 -8.04
C THR A 78 -17.40 32.40 -6.51
N PRO A 79 -16.70 31.44 -5.87
CA PRO A 79 -16.48 31.47 -4.44
C PRO A 79 -15.72 32.75 -4.07
N ILE A 80 -16.14 33.44 -3.01
CA ILE A 80 -15.51 34.67 -2.52
C ILE A 80 -14.00 34.48 -2.30
N GLU A 81 -13.61 33.28 -1.89
CA GLU A 81 -12.23 32.89 -1.66
C GLU A 81 -11.37 32.92 -2.95
N LEU A 82 -11.98 32.89 -4.13
CA LEU A 82 -11.31 32.83 -5.43
C LEU A 82 -11.51 34.09 -6.29
N GLU A 83 -12.36 35.05 -5.87
CA GLU A 83 -12.73 36.24 -6.66
C GLU A 83 -11.51 36.99 -7.22
N ALA A 84 -10.51 37.22 -6.38
CA ALA A 84 -9.29 37.95 -6.77
C ALA A 84 -8.37 37.17 -7.74
N SER A 85 -8.56 35.86 -7.88
CA SER A 85 -7.71 34.99 -8.72
C SER A 85 -8.35 34.60 -10.05
N ILE A 86 -9.64 34.83 -10.23
CA ILE A 86 -10.38 34.55 -11.47
C ILE A 86 -10.26 35.76 -12.40
N SER A 87 -10.04 35.52 -13.69
CA SER A 87 -9.91 36.60 -14.68
C SER A 87 -11.24 37.23 -15.09
N GLY A 88 -12.34 36.50 -14.91
CA GLY A 88 -13.69 36.89 -15.32
C GLY A 88 -13.95 36.80 -16.83
N LYS A 89 -12.97 36.33 -17.62
CA LYS A 89 -13.05 36.26 -19.08
C LYS A 89 -13.60 34.95 -19.62
N TYR A 90 -13.63 33.91 -18.79
CA TYR A 90 -13.96 32.55 -19.20
C TYR A 90 -14.94 31.90 -18.23
N ASP A 91 -15.67 30.89 -18.72
CA ASP A 91 -16.52 30.07 -17.88
C ASP A 91 -15.72 29.37 -16.79
N ILE A 92 -16.37 29.19 -15.64
CA ILE A 92 -15.79 28.50 -14.49
C ILE A 92 -16.60 27.25 -14.14
N LYS A 93 -15.90 26.20 -13.70
CA LYS A 93 -16.49 25.03 -13.06
C LYS A 93 -15.91 24.89 -11.67
N VAL A 94 -16.77 24.92 -10.67
CA VAL A 94 -16.37 24.92 -9.26
C VAL A 94 -16.78 23.61 -8.61
N TYR A 95 -15.87 23.02 -7.85
CA TYR A 95 -16.12 21.88 -6.98
C TYR A 95 -15.72 22.26 -5.55
N ARG A 96 -16.55 21.89 -4.57
CA ARG A 96 -16.35 22.26 -3.17
C ARG A 96 -16.68 21.11 -2.22
N HIS A 97 -15.93 21.04 -1.13
CA HIS A 97 -16.28 20.29 0.08
C HIS A 97 -15.69 21.01 1.29
N CYS A 98 -16.54 21.52 2.18
CA CYS A 98 -16.11 22.34 3.33
C CYS A 98 -15.18 23.50 2.87
N GLU A 99 -13.95 23.53 3.36
CA GLU A 99 -12.90 24.52 3.06
C GLU A 99 -12.07 24.17 1.81
N TYR A 100 -12.30 23.01 1.19
CA TYR A 100 -11.61 22.60 -0.04
C TYR A 100 -12.39 23.11 -1.25
N ILE A 101 -11.72 23.88 -2.12
CA ILE A 101 -12.30 24.44 -3.33
C ILE A 101 -11.37 24.16 -4.50
N LEU A 102 -11.93 23.64 -5.58
CA LEU A 102 -11.28 23.50 -6.87
C LEU A 102 -12.10 24.28 -7.90
N CYS A 103 -11.47 25.17 -8.64
CA CYS A 103 -12.08 25.86 -9.77
C CYS A 103 -11.28 25.60 -11.04
N ILE A 104 -11.98 25.29 -12.13
CA ILE A 104 -11.43 25.19 -13.48
C ILE A 104 -11.97 26.37 -14.28
N GLU A 105 -11.11 27.32 -14.61
CA GLU A 105 -11.40 28.50 -15.43
C GLU A 105 -10.92 28.27 -16.88
N GLY A 106 -11.80 28.51 -17.85
CA GLY A 106 -11.45 28.45 -19.28
C GLY A 106 -10.88 27.11 -19.74
N GLU A 107 -11.28 26.02 -19.07
CA GLU A 107 -10.85 24.64 -19.38
C GLU A 107 -9.33 24.41 -19.35
N GLN A 108 -8.54 25.29 -18.76
CA GLN A 108 -7.07 25.14 -18.68
C GLN A 108 -6.52 25.52 -17.32
N LYS A 109 -7.03 26.60 -16.73
CA LYS A 109 -6.52 27.13 -15.47
C LYS A 109 -7.24 26.48 -14.31
N ILE A 110 -6.46 25.88 -13.41
CA ILE A 110 -6.93 25.23 -12.19
C ILE A 110 -6.51 26.09 -11.00
N LEU A 111 -7.49 26.46 -10.18
CA LEU A 111 -7.33 27.19 -8.93
C LEU A 111 -7.74 26.29 -7.77
N ILE A 112 -6.88 26.18 -6.76
CA ILE A 112 -7.05 25.23 -5.67
C ILE A 112 -6.90 25.98 -4.35
N LYS A 113 -7.96 25.98 -3.54
CA LYS A 113 -7.94 26.45 -2.16
C LYS A 113 -8.07 25.27 -1.22
N ILE A 114 -7.16 25.17 -0.25
CA ILE A 114 -7.14 24.12 0.77
C ILE A 114 -6.77 24.71 2.13
N PRO A 115 -7.09 24.03 3.25
CA PRO A 115 -6.89 24.57 4.60
C PRO A 115 -5.43 24.80 4.99
N VAL A 116 -4.49 24.07 4.41
CA VAL A 116 -3.07 24.09 4.81
C VAL A 116 -2.27 25.26 4.23
N THR A 117 -2.86 26.08 3.37
CA THR A 117 -2.23 27.27 2.79
C THR A 117 -3.16 28.47 2.81
N LYS A 118 -2.61 29.66 3.04
CA LYS A 118 -3.39 30.90 2.88
C LYS A 118 -3.61 31.22 1.41
N ASN A 119 -2.62 30.90 0.58
CA ASN A 119 -2.60 31.17 -0.84
C ASN A 119 -3.52 30.24 -1.65
N ILE A 120 -3.86 30.69 -2.86
CA ILE A 120 -4.54 29.87 -3.86
C ILE A 120 -3.46 29.25 -4.73
N ILE A 121 -3.42 27.93 -4.79
CA ILE A 121 -2.49 27.21 -5.66
C ILE A 121 -3.06 27.26 -7.07
N THR A 122 -2.29 27.82 -8.00
CA THR A 122 -2.69 27.95 -9.41
C THR A 122 -1.84 27.04 -10.28
N TRP A 123 -2.47 26.32 -11.19
CA TRP A 123 -1.80 25.52 -12.20
C TRP A 123 -2.50 25.67 -13.55
N ASN A 124 -1.74 25.83 -14.63
CA ASN A 124 -2.28 25.89 -15.99
C ASN A 124 -1.96 24.59 -16.72
N SER A 125 -2.97 23.97 -17.29
CA SER A 125 -2.81 22.85 -18.20
C SER A 125 -2.22 23.33 -19.53
N GLU A 126 -1.22 22.63 -20.03
CA GLU A 126 -0.61 22.91 -21.34
C GLU A 126 -1.60 22.70 -22.50
N GLN A 127 -2.62 21.89 -22.26
CA GLN A 127 -3.67 21.54 -23.22
C GLN A 127 -5.04 21.81 -22.63
N ARG A 128 -6.03 22.01 -23.50
CA ARG A 128 -7.45 22.11 -23.10
C ARG A 128 -7.87 20.84 -22.37
N LEU A 129 -8.46 21.00 -21.20
CA LEU A 129 -8.98 19.89 -20.41
C LEU A 129 -10.21 19.28 -21.11
N PRO A 130 -10.42 17.96 -20.96
CA PRO A 130 -11.59 17.30 -21.54
C PRO A 130 -12.89 17.78 -20.88
N LEU A 131 -14.00 17.64 -21.61
CA LEU A 131 -15.32 17.80 -21.04
C LEU A 131 -15.56 16.70 -20.00
N LEU A 132 -15.70 17.11 -18.74
CA LEU A 132 -15.95 16.20 -17.64
C LEU A 132 -17.45 15.82 -17.58
N PRO A 133 -17.78 14.54 -17.38
CA PRO A 133 -19.17 14.13 -17.20
C PRO A 133 -19.72 14.74 -15.90
N LYS A 134 -21.04 14.98 -15.85
CA LYS A 134 -21.71 15.55 -14.67
C LYS A 134 -21.50 14.72 -13.39
N THR A 135 -21.22 13.42 -13.53
CA THR A 135 -20.98 12.49 -12.43
C THR A 135 -19.53 12.52 -11.93
N TRP A 136 -18.61 13.19 -12.63
CA TRP A 136 -17.22 13.29 -12.21
C TRP A 136 -17.09 14.15 -10.95
N LYS A 137 -16.31 13.65 -9.99
CA LYS A 137 -16.01 14.34 -8.75
C LYS A 137 -14.50 14.30 -8.51
N PRO A 138 -13.82 15.45 -8.52
CA PRO A 138 -12.42 15.54 -8.14
C PRO A 138 -12.18 15.06 -6.71
N THR A 139 -10.99 14.52 -6.47
CA THR A 139 -10.59 14.04 -5.15
C THR A 139 -9.31 14.74 -4.70
N ILE A 140 -9.30 15.25 -3.47
CA ILE A 140 -8.10 15.79 -2.83
C ILE A 140 -7.70 14.86 -1.70
N PHE A 141 -6.42 14.48 -1.67
CA PHE A 141 -5.79 13.76 -0.58
C PHE A 141 -4.60 14.57 -0.05
N LEU A 142 -4.78 15.20 1.10
CA LEU A 142 -3.68 15.78 1.87
C LEU A 142 -2.90 14.63 2.51
N LEU A 143 -1.80 14.20 1.89
CA LEU A 143 -0.97 13.11 2.39
C LEU A 143 -0.35 13.48 3.74
N ASN A 144 0.13 14.72 3.83
CA ASN A 144 0.53 15.41 5.05
C ASN A 144 0.50 16.93 4.81
N GLU A 145 0.87 17.72 5.81
CA GLU A 145 0.87 19.19 5.75
C GLU A 145 1.66 19.79 4.57
N SER A 146 2.62 19.05 4.01
CA SER A 146 3.50 19.53 2.93
C SER A 146 3.20 18.89 1.57
N ASN A 147 2.34 17.87 1.50
CA ASN A 147 2.15 17.08 0.29
C ASN A 147 0.68 16.80 0.04
N ILE A 148 0.18 17.25 -1.11
CA ILE A 148 -1.20 17.10 -1.53
C ILE A 148 -1.22 16.36 -2.86
N PHE A 149 -2.18 15.47 -2.99
CA PHE A 149 -2.53 14.78 -4.21
C PHE A 149 -3.93 15.22 -4.64
N LEU A 150 -4.08 15.68 -5.89
CA LEU A 150 -5.38 16.07 -6.45
C LEU A 150 -5.63 15.29 -7.74
N ARG A 151 -6.66 14.45 -7.75
CA ARG A 151 -7.19 13.87 -9.00
C ARG A 151 -8.28 14.79 -9.53
N PHE A 152 -7.93 15.63 -10.49
CA PHE A 152 -8.83 16.67 -11.03
C PHE A 152 -9.61 16.20 -12.26
N ILE A 153 -9.05 15.26 -13.04
CA ILE A 153 -9.73 14.55 -14.14
C ILE A 153 -9.44 13.03 -14.03
N PRO A 154 -10.14 12.15 -14.78
CA PRO A 154 -9.99 10.70 -14.62
C PRO A 154 -8.57 10.16 -14.78
N ASP A 155 -7.82 10.70 -15.73
CA ASP A 155 -6.56 10.20 -16.27
C ASP A 155 -5.34 11.00 -15.82
N LYS A 156 -5.54 12.19 -15.23
CA LYS A 156 -4.47 13.05 -14.72
C LYS A 156 -4.69 13.44 -13.27
N CYS A 157 -3.57 13.64 -12.59
CA CYS A 157 -3.54 14.12 -11.22
C CYS A 157 -2.42 15.15 -11.04
N LEU A 158 -2.59 16.02 -10.06
CA LEU A 158 -1.57 16.96 -9.61
C LEU A 158 -0.95 16.42 -8.32
N VAL A 159 0.37 16.34 -8.31
CA VAL A 159 1.16 16.16 -7.09
C VAL A 159 1.69 17.54 -6.72
N ILE A 160 1.30 18.00 -5.53
CA ILE A 160 1.53 19.35 -5.04
C ILE A 160 2.39 19.22 -3.78
N SER A 161 3.59 19.79 -3.81
CA SER A 161 4.55 19.70 -2.71
C SER A 161 5.02 21.08 -2.27
N GLN A 162 5.07 21.28 -0.96
CA GLN A 162 5.55 22.51 -0.35
C GLN A 162 7.05 22.69 -0.60
N VAL A 163 7.47 23.92 -0.94
CA VAL A 163 8.87 24.26 -1.19
C VAL A 163 9.50 24.86 0.07
N SER A 164 10.60 24.26 0.54
CA SER A 164 11.48 24.81 1.59
C SER A 164 10.76 25.32 2.85
N ASN A 165 9.70 24.63 3.31
CA ASN A 165 8.86 25.03 4.45
C ASN A 165 8.22 26.43 4.33
N SER A 166 8.09 26.97 3.11
CA SER A 166 7.39 28.24 2.82
C SER A 166 5.92 27.99 2.49
N ASP A 167 5.08 29.04 2.40
CA ASP A 167 3.71 28.92 1.87
C ASP A 167 3.65 28.90 0.33
N SER A 168 4.67 28.31 -0.29
CA SER A 168 4.81 28.13 -1.74
C SER A 168 4.79 26.64 -2.10
N TYR A 169 4.12 26.31 -3.20
CA TYR A 169 3.92 24.93 -3.63
C TYR A 169 4.39 24.74 -5.07
N LYS A 170 5.11 23.65 -5.30
CA LYS A 170 5.40 23.14 -6.62
C LYS A 170 4.28 22.19 -7.03
N VAL A 171 3.78 22.36 -8.26
CA VAL A 171 2.70 21.55 -8.81
C VAL A 171 3.20 20.80 -10.03
N ASN A 172 3.09 19.48 -10.02
CA ASN A 172 3.44 18.62 -11.15
C ASN A 172 2.21 17.81 -11.58
N CYS A 173 1.91 17.84 -12.88
CA CYS A 173 0.85 17.03 -13.48
C CYS A 173 1.43 15.72 -13.99
N ILE A 174 0.81 14.61 -13.62
CA ILE A 174 1.23 13.26 -14.00
C ILE A 174 0.04 12.42 -14.42
N ASN A 175 0.32 11.29 -15.06
CA ASN A 175 -0.71 10.31 -15.36
C ASN A 175 -1.14 9.61 -14.07
N PHE A 176 -2.46 9.54 -13.86
CA PHE A 176 -3.04 8.86 -12.72
C PHE A 176 -2.68 7.38 -12.67
N SER A 177 -2.38 6.76 -13.83
CA SER A 177 -2.04 5.35 -14.01
C SER A 177 -0.55 5.01 -13.87
N GLU A 178 0.30 5.98 -13.54
CA GLU A 178 1.76 5.80 -13.49
C GLU A 178 2.39 5.76 -12.08
N GLY A 179 1.61 5.88 -11.02
CA GLY A 179 2.08 5.82 -9.62
C GLY A 179 0.95 5.79 -8.59
N PHE A 180 1.31 5.50 -7.33
CA PHE A 180 0.37 5.58 -6.22
C PHE A 180 1.02 6.39 -5.10
N CYS A 181 0.17 6.93 -4.23
CA CYS A 181 0.59 7.52 -2.97
C CYS A 181 -0.17 6.92 -1.80
N CYS A 182 0.38 7.04 -0.60
CA CYS A 182 -0.34 6.78 0.63
C CYS A 182 0.31 7.57 1.76
N CYS A 183 -0.41 7.73 2.86
CA CYS A 183 0.12 8.23 4.12
C CYS A 183 0.43 7.05 5.05
N HIS A 184 1.61 7.06 5.67
CA HIS A 184 1.96 6.11 6.71
C HIS A 184 1.13 6.39 7.97
N PRO A 185 0.31 5.43 8.45
CA PRO A 185 -0.74 5.71 9.44
C PRO A 185 -0.22 5.99 10.86
N ILE A 186 1.03 5.63 11.14
CA ILE A 186 1.68 5.82 12.46
C ILE A 186 2.41 7.16 12.58
N ASN A 187 2.99 7.69 11.49
CA ASN A 187 3.91 8.84 11.54
C ASN A 187 3.60 9.95 10.52
N ASN A 188 2.52 9.84 9.74
CA ASN A 188 2.11 10.81 8.72
C ASN A 188 3.12 11.06 7.59
N LEU A 189 4.06 10.15 7.35
CA LEU A 189 4.97 10.27 6.21
C LEU A 189 4.21 10.05 4.90
N ALA A 190 4.45 10.89 3.89
CA ALA A 190 3.91 10.66 2.55
C ALA A 190 4.77 9.61 1.84
N LEU A 191 4.16 8.54 1.35
CA LEU A 191 4.81 7.50 0.57
C LEU A 191 4.38 7.67 -0.88
N LEU A 192 5.35 7.88 -1.77
CA LEU A 192 5.12 8.11 -3.20
C LEU A 192 5.84 7.05 -4.04
N TYR A 193 5.14 6.49 -5.02
CA TYR A 193 5.65 5.45 -5.91
C TYR A 193 5.37 5.78 -7.38
N GLY A 194 6.26 5.38 -8.28
CA GLY A 194 6.11 5.62 -9.73
C GLY A 194 6.31 7.08 -10.10
N GLU A 195 5.56 7.59 -11.07
CA GLU A 195 5.61 9.00 -11.50
C GLU A 195 5.20 9.99 -10.40
N TYR A 196 4.63 9.50 -9.30
CA TYR A 196 4.25 10.35 -8.17
C TYR A 196 5.48 10.87 -7.41
N GLN A 197 6.63 10.20 -7.57
CA GLN A 197 7.88 10.59 -6.90
C GLN A 197 8.28 12.01 -7.29
N GLN A 198 8.43 12.86 -6.27
CA GLN A 198 8.90 14.22 -6.43
C GLN A 198 10.39 14.31 -6.12
N ASN A 199 11.12 15.16 -6.85
CA ASN A 199 12.54 15.41 -6.58
C ASN A 199 12.78 16.23 -5.31
N GLN A 200 11.75 16.90 -4.78
CA GLN A 200 11.84 17.75 -3.60
C GLN A 200 11.31 17.02 -2.36
N GLU A 201 12.07 17.07 -1.27
CA GLU A 201 11.97 16.14 -0.14
C GLU A 201 11.67 16.88 1.16
N SER A 202 10.40 17.10 1.47
CA SER A 202 10.00 17.27 2.86
C SER A 202 8.95 16.23 3.20
N LYS A 203 9.26 15.40 4.21
CA LYS A 203 8.33 14.41 4.77
C LYS A 203 7.78 13.40 3.73
N ILE A 204 8.63 12.99 2.78
CA ILE A 204 8.34 11.95 1.79
C ILE A 204 9.29 10.76 1.99
N MET A 205 8.79 9.54 1.90
CA MET A 205 9.59 8.33 1.64
C MET A 205 9.38 7.90 0.20
N LYS A 206 10.47 7.89 -0.58
CA LYS A 206 10.48 7.30 -1.93
C LYS A 206 10.48 5.79 -1.81
N LEU A 207 9.50 5.16 -2.41
CA LEU A 207 9.38 3.71 -2.41
C LEU A 207 10.28 3.09 -3.48
N PRO A 208 11.08 2.04 -3.16
CA PRO A 208 11.90 1.36 -4.16
C PRO A 208 11.02 0.67 -5.20
N LYS A 209 11.46 0.65 -6.47
CA LYS A 209 10.79 -0.14 -7.51
C LYS A 209 11.09 -1.62 -7.27
N LEU A 210 10.05 -2.46 -7.21
CA LEU A 210 10.21 -3.91 -7.24
C LEU A 210 10.33 -4.40 -8.69
N PRO A 211 11.27 -5.30 -9.01
CA PRO A 211 11.60 -5.69 -10.38
C PRO A 211 10.54 -6.53 -11.10
N ILE A 212 9.47 -6.98 -10.42
CA ILE A 212 8.57 -8.05 -10.91
C ILE A 212 7.13 -7.59 -11.14
N SER A 213 6.72 -6.41 -10.69
CA SER A 213 5.33 -6.01 -10.91
C SER A 213 5.08 -5.65 -12.38
N ASN A 214 4.43 -6.54 -13.13
CA ASN A 214 3.85 -6.23 -14.45
C ASN A 214 2.70 -5.20 -14.37
N GLY A 215 2.33 -4.74 -13.17
CA GLY A 215 1.30 -3.72 -12.94
C GLY A 215 1.80 -2.65 -11.96
N LYS A 216 1.40 -1.40 -12.19
CA LYS A 216 1.95 -0.22 -11.49
C LYS A 216 1.46 -0.09 -10.03
N TYR A 217 0.37 -0.78 -9.66
CA TYR A 217 -0.36 -0.62 -8.37
C TYR A 217 -0.65 -1.89 -7.60
N ASN A 218 -0.14 -3.02 -8.07
CA ASN A 218 -0.57 -4.31 -7.55
C ASN A 218 0.22 -4.67 -6.29
N TYR A 219 0.09 -3.85 -5.25
CA TYR A 219 0.78 -4.04 -3.97
C TYR A 219 -0.18 -3.97 -2.80
N PHE A 220 0.08 -4.80 -1.81
CA PHE A 220 -0.28 -4.53 -0.42
C PHE A 220 0.92 -3.91 0.30
N ILE A 221 0.64 -2.95 1.17
CA ILE A 221 1.65 -2.35 2.04
C ILE A 221 1.26 -2.64 3.48
N HIS A 222 2.09 -3.41 4.18
CA HIS A 222 1.90 -3.73 5.58
C HIS A 222 2.68 -2.72 6.42
N PHE A 223 1.98 -1.96 7.25
CA PHE A 223 2.59 -1.00 8.17
C PHE A 223 2.73 -1.64 9.54
N PHE A 224 3.98 -1.88 9.95
CA PHE A 224 4.33 -2.29 11.29
C PHE A 224 4.72 -1.08 12.13
N THR A 225 4.65 -1.19 13.45
CA THR A 225 5.12 -0.15 14.37
C THR A 225 6.59 0.25 14.15
N TRP A 226 7.40 -0.67 13.60
CA TRP A 226 8.84 -0.55 13.43
C TRP A 226 9.32 -0.49 11.97
N GLY A 227 8.43 -0.67 10.97
CA GLY A 227 8.83 -0.80 9.57
C GLY A 227 7.66 -0.93 8.61
N THR A 228 7.96 -1.06 7.32
CA THR A 228 6.94 -1.17 6.27
C THR A 228 7.32 -2.26 5.28
N MET A 229 6.38 -3.16 4.95
CA MET A 229 6.61 -4.23 3.99
C MET A 229 5.73 -4.07 2.75
N PHE A 230 6.36 -4.10 1.58
CA PHE A 230 5.72 -4.05 0.27
C PHE A 230 5.57 -5.46 -0.26
N VAL A 231 4.35 -5.84 -0.59
CA VAL A 231 4.04 -7.20 -1.04
C VAL A 231 3.32 -7.11 -2.39
N PRO A 232 3.91 -7.58 -3.49
CA PRO A 232 3.21 -7.68 -4.77
C PRO A 232 2.00 -8.61 -4.63
N LYS A 233 0.86 -8.20 -5.18
CA LYS A 233 -0.34 -9.04 -5.27
C LYS A 233 -0.16 -10.22 -6.22
N TYR A 234 0.73 -10.06 -7.19
CA TYR A 234 1.04 -11.08 -8.19
C TYR A 234 2.52 -11.00 -8.56
N PHE A 235 3.18 -12.15 -8.68
CA PHE A 235 4.51 -12.23 -9.24
C PHE A 235 4.73 -13.54 -10.02
N GLU A 236 5.68 -13.49 -10.95
CA GLU A 236 6.10 -14.67 -11.71
C GLU A 236 7.44 -15.17 -11.18
N LEU A 237 7.42 -16.39 -10.66
CA LEU A 237 8.60 -17.15 -10.27
C LEU A 237 9.16 -17.82 -11.52
N SER A 238 10.42 -17.53 -11.85
CA SER A 238 11.11 -18.18 -12.97
C SER A 238 12.56 -18.50 -12.65
N ARG A 239 12.86 -19.80 -12.56
CA ARG A 239 14.21 -20.35 -12.48
C ARG A 239 14.39 -21.37 -13.61
N GLY A 240 15.16 -20.99 -14.62
CA GLY A 240 15.57 -21.89 -15.70
C GLY A 240 16.76 -22.79 -15.31
N PRO A 241 17.10 -23.78 -16.15
CA PRO A 241 18.28 -24.62 -15.96
C PRO A 241 19.60 -23.86 -16.16
N LEU A 242 19.60 -22.88 -17.06
CA LEU A 242 20.70 -21.93 -17.28
C LEU A 242 20.46 -20.74 -16.34
N CYS A 243 21.42 -20.47 -15.44
CA CYS A 243 21.39 -19.44 -14.40
C CYS A 243 20.49 -18.22 -14.72
N ASN A 244 19.24 -18.23 -14.25
CA ASN A 244 18.39 -17.05 -14.36
C ASN A 244 18.77 -16.08 -13.22
N PHE A 245 19.31 -14.91 -13.56
CA PHE A 245 19.70 -13.86 -12.59
C PHE A 245 18.50 -13.10 -12.02
N LYS A 246 17.28 -13.38 -12.48
CA LYS A 246 16.06 -12.74 -11.99
C LYS A 246 15.82 -13.11 -10.52
N LYS A 247 15.92 -12.11 -9.64
CA LYS A 247 15.51 -12.23 -8.23
C LYS A 247 14.00 -12.43 -8.16
N ASN A 248 13.54 -13.43 -7.41
CA ASN A 248 12.11 -13.69 -7.21
C ASN A 248 11.65 -13.07 -5.89
N ILE A 249 11.66 -11.74 -5.84
CA ILE A 249 11.28 -10.95 -4.66
C ILE A 249 9.77 -11.06 -4.43
N ILE A 250 9.38 -11.65 -3.29
CA ILE A 250 7.99 -11.79 -2.86
C ILE A 250 7.56 -10.71 -1.87
N ALA A 251 8.52 -10.00 -1.29
CA ALA A 251 8.28 -8.81 -0.48
C ALA A 251 9.56 -7.99 -0.33
N LEU A 252 9.40 -6.71 -0.03
CA LEU A 252 10.48 -5.82 0.39
C LEU A 252 10.13 -5.20 1.72
N LEU A 253 10.95 -5.45 2.73
CA LEU A 253 10.82 -4.89 4.06
C LEU A 253 11.75 -3.68 4.19
N ILE A 254 11.19 -2.53 4.54
CA ILE A 254 11.92 -1.29 4.83
C ILE A 254 11.90 -1.09 6.33
N ILE A 255 13.09 -1.06 6.92
CA ILE A 255 13.32 -0.69 8.32
C ILE A 255 14.01 0.68 8.29
N PRO A 256 13.30 1.76 8.64
CA PRO A 256 13.89 3.08 8.66
C PRO A 256 15.06 3.17 9.65
N PRO A 257 16.05 4.05 9.40
CA PRO A 257 16.13 4.93 8.24
C PRO A 257 16.74 4.32 6.98
N LYS A 258 17.52 3.23 7.05
CA LYS A 258 18.44 2.85 5.94
C LYS A 258 18.43 1.38 5.53
N ILE A 259 17.60 0.51 6.10
CA ILE A 259 17.64 -0.92 5.80
C ILE A 259 16.51 -1.33 4.87
N HIS A 260 16.87 -1.89 3.71
CA HIS A 260 15.96 -2.48 2.75
C HIS A 260 16.28 -3.98 2.63
N ILE A 261 15.34 -4.85 3.00
CA ILE A 261 15.50 -6.31 2.97
C ILE A 261 14.59 -6.88 1.88
N SER A 262 15.18 -7.43 0.83
CA SER A 262 14.45 -8.17 -0.21
C SER A 262 14.22 -9.61 0.25
N ILE A 263 12.96 -10.03 0.34
CA ILE A 263 12.59 -11.40 0.68
C ILE A 263 12.35 -12.15 -0.62
N GLU A 264 13.16 -13.16 -0.89
CA GLU A 264 13.28 -13.81 -2.20
C GLU A 264 12.97 -15.30 -2.11
N LEU A 265 12.26 -15.85 -3.10
CA LEU A 265 12.13 -17.29 -3.28
C LEU A 265 13.30 -17.83 -4.10
N HIS A 266 14.06 -18.76 -3.52
CA HIS A 266 15.22 -19.38 -4.16
C HIS A 266 14.98 -20.87 -4.41
N SER A 267 14.81 -21.25 -5.67
CA SER A 267 14.63 -22.66 -6.04
C SER A 267 15.94 -23.33 -6.42
N SER A 268 16.21 -24.51 -5.84
CA SER A 268 17.28 -25.41 -6.28
C SER A 268 16.88 -26.31 -7.45
N SER A 269 15.69 -26.13 -8.03
CA SER A 269 15.20 -26.88 -9.20
C SER A 269 14.60 -25.92 -10.23
N PRO A 270 14.59 -26.27 -11.53
CA PRO A 270 13.87 -25.48 -12.51
C PRO A 270 12.38 -25.38 -12.14
N VAL A 271 11.85 -24.16 -12.13
CA VAL A 271 10.45 -23.88 -11.81
C VAL A 271 10.02 -22.63 -12.53
N VAL A 272 8.83 -22.67 -13.12
CA VAL A 272 8.15 -21.51 -13.70
C VAL A 272 6.70 -21.59 -13.25
N CYS A 273 6.24 -20.59 -12.51
CA CYS A 273 4.84 -20.45 -12.12
C CYS A 273 4.52 -18.99 -11.76
N SER A 274 3.23 -18.67 -11.78
CA SER A 274 2.68 -17.44 -11.22
C SER A 274 2.21 -17.69 -9.80
N MET A 275 2.34 -16.69 -8.94
CA MET A 275 1.87 -16.73 -7.55
C MET A 275 1.06 -15.46 -7.26
N GLU A 276 -0.11 -15.63 -6.67
CA GLU A 276 -1.03 -14.57 -6.26
C GLU A 276 -1.11 -14.49 -4.73
N TYR A 277 -0.94 -13.30 -4.17
CA TYR A 277 -1.04 -13.07 -2.74
C TYR A 277 -2.48 -13.28 -2.25
N LYS A 278 -2.66 -13.82 -1.04
CA LYS A 278 -3.92 -14.34 -0.48
C LYS A 278 -4.41 -15.67 -1.03
N LYS A 279 -3.90 -16.09 -2.19
CA LYS A 279 -4.29 -17.35 -2.82
C LYS A 279 -3.18 -18.39 -2.72
N ASP A 280 -1.99 -18.06 -3.23
CA ASP A 280 -0.86 -19.00 -3.32
C ASP A 280 0.18 -18.75 -2.23
N PHE A 281 0.22 -17.53 -1.69
CA PHE A 281 1.10 -17.20 -0.58
C PHE A 281 0.57 -16.10 0.34
N LEU A 282 1.03 -16.16 1.59
CA LEU A 282 0.88 -15.15 2.62
C LEU A 282 2.23 -14.83 3.24
N ILE A 283 2.43 -13.58 3.66
CA ILE A 283 3.66 -13.15 4.32
C ILE A 283 3.38 -12.11 5.40
N THR A 284 4.11 -12.21 6.52
CA THR A 284 4.21 -11.19 7.56
C THR A 284 5.60 -11.20 8.19
N ALA A 285 5.89 -10.21 9.02
CA ALA A 285 7.13 -10.09 9.74
C ALA A 285 6.89 -9.76 11.21
N ARG A 286 7.82 -10.16 12.06
CA ARG A 286 7.95 -9.74 13.46
C ARG A 286 9.34 -9.20 13.70
N LYS A 287 9.44 -8.26 14.64
CA LYS A 287 10.71 -7.74 15.11
C LYS A 287 10.81 -7.97 16.62
N PRO A 288 11.18 -9.19 17.05
CA PRO A 288 11.22 -9.53 18.48
C PRO A 288 12.23 -8.66 19.25
N ASN A 289 13.34 -8.28 18.62
CA ASN A 289 14.40 -7.48 19.23
C ASN A 289 14.85 -6.32 18.32
N ILE A 290 15.86 -5.58 18.75
CA ILE A 290 16.35 -4.41 18.02
C ILE A 290 16.93 -4.74 16.63
N THR A 291 17.60 -5.88 16.46
CA THR A 291 18.28 -6.30 15.22
C THR A 291 17.66 -7.52 14.55
N ASP A 292 16.79 -8.24 15.26
CA ASP A 292 16.28 -9.54 14.82
C ASP A 292 14.92 -9.39 14.18
N ILE A 293 14.73 -10.10 13.07
CA ILE A 293 13.54 -10.12 12.25
C ILE A 293 13.16 -11.59 12.02
N GLU A 294 11.90 -11.89 12.26
CA GLU A 294 11.31 -13.18 11.89
C GLU A 294 10.37 -12.95 10.71
N ILE A 295 10.62 -13.61 9.59
CA ILE A 295 9.73 -13.62 8.43
C ILE A 295 8.91 -14.90 8.46
N TYR A 296 7.59 -14.76 8.42
CA TYR A 296 6.67 -15.88 8.33
C TYR A 296 6.00 -15.89 6.98
N THR A 297 6.08 -17.01 6.27
CA THR A 297 5.39 -17.22 4.99
C THR A 297 4.54 -18.47 5.05
N ILE A 298 3.36 -18.41 4.42
CA ILE A 298 2.57 -19.61 4.11
C ILE A 298 2.59 -19.78 2.60
N ILE A 299 3.07 -20.93 2.13
CA ILE A 299 3.12 -21.28 0.71
C ILE A 299 2.76 -22.76 0.57
N GLN A 300 1.79 -23.09 -0.28
CA GLN A 300 1.24 -24.46 -0.39
C GLN A 300 0.90 -25.08 0.99
N ASP A 301 0.22 -24.30 1.83
CA ASP A 301 -0.17 -24.67 3.20
C ASP A 301 0.99 -25.05 4.14
N GLN A 302 2.24 -24.74 3.79
CA GLN A 302 3.39 -24.90 4.66
C GLN A 302 3.72 -23.56 5.31
N LEU A 303 3.81 -23.54 6.64
CA LEU A 303 4.26 -22.36 7.40
C LEU A 303 5.78 -22.41 7.54
N ILE A 304 6.46 -21.43 6.95
CA ILE A 304 7.92 -21.28 6.99
C ILE A 304 8.27 -20.05 7.81
N LYS A 305 9.20 -20.23 8.74
CA LYS A 305 9.85 -19.16 9.49
C LYS A 305 11.27 -18.97 8.96
N TYR A 306 11.66 -17.72 8.75
CA TYR A 306 13.04 -17.33 8.49
C TYR A 306 13.50 -16.35 9.57
N ASP A 307 14.51 -16.73 10.35
CA ASP A 307 15.16 -15.90 11.35
C ASP A 307 16.33 -15.13 10.71
N PHE A 308 16.32 -13.81 10.84
CA PHE A 308 17.33 -12.94 10.26
C PHE A 308 17.76 -11.85 11.24
N SER A 309 19.07 -11.64 11.36
CA SER A 309 19.63 -10.54 12.15
C SER A 309 20.48 -9.64 11.27
N TYR A 310 20.40 -8.34 11.47
CA TYR A 310 21.22 -7.35 10.77
C TYR A 310 22.12 -6.56 11.72
N ASP A 311 23.20 -6.01 11.18
CA ASP A 311 24.09 -5.12 11.91
C ASP A 311 23.46 -3.73 12.09
N LEU A 312 23.29 -3.30 13.34
CA LEU A 312 22.69 -2.01 13.69
C LEU A 312 23.45 -0.81 13.08
N ARG A 313 24.74 -0.93 12.79
CA ARG A 313 25.55 0.12 12.16
C ARG A 313 25.04 0.47 10.76
N LEU A 314 24.40 -0.48 10.09
CA LEU A 314 23.78 -0.28 8.77
C LEU A 314 22.54 0.61 8.82
N ASN A 315 21.93 0.78 9.99
CA ASN A 315 20.70 1.56 10.17
C ASN A 315 20.90 2.96 10.75
N LYS A 316 22.12 3.50 10.73
CA LYS A 316 22.38 4.87 11.20
C LYS A 316 21.88 5.91 10.20
N GLU A 317 21.46 7.08 10.66
CA GLU A 317 20.95 8.16 9.78
C GLU A 317 21.95 8.59 8.70
N ASN A 318 23.25 8.63 9.04
CA ASN A 318 24.34 8.99 8.12
C ASN A 318 24.84 7.82 7.26
N ALA A 319 24.32 6.60 7.45
CA ALA A 319 24.71 5.46 6.62
C ALA A 319 24.08 5.54 5.22
N SER A 320 24.71 4.89 4.25
CA SER A 320 24.08 4.61 2.96
C SER A 320 22.93 3.62 3.15
N ILE A 321 21.97 3.62 2.21
CA ILE A 321 20.89 2.63 2.20
C ILE A 321 21.52 1.25 1.99
N SER A 322 21.28 0.35 2.93
CA SER A 322 21.75 -1.02 2.92
C SER A 322 20.71 -1.93 2.29
N HIS A 323 21.13 -2.68 1.27
CA HIS A 323 20.30 -3.65 0.56
C HIS A 323 20.68 -5.06 1.00
N LEU A 324 19.84 -5.66 1.83
CA LEU A 324 19.99 -7.01 2.37
C LEU A 324 19.02 -7.97 1.68
N ASN A 325 19.27 -9.27 1.75
CA ASN A 325 18.43 -10.28 1.12
C ASN A 325 18.16 -11.44 2.08
N ILE A 326 16.91 -11.90 2.13
CA ILE A 326 16.47 -13.11 2.82
C ILE A 326 16.08 -14.15 1.77
N PRO A 327 16.89 -15.19 1.53
CA PRO A 327 16.57 -16.25 0.57
C PRO A 327 15.76 -17.37 1.22
N ILE A 328 14.46 -17.46 0.89
CA ILE A 328 13.62 -18.59 1.24
C ILE A 328 13.87 -19.72 0.24
N GLY A 329 14.69 -20.70 0.65
CA GLY A 329 15.13 -21.83 -0.16
C GLY A 329 14.07 -22.93 -0.27
N PHE A 330 13.83 -23.43 -1.48
CA PHE A 330 12.97 -24.61 -1.71
C PHE A 330 13.47 -25.46 -2.88
N LYS A 331 12.97 -26.69 -2.96
CA LYS A 331 13.26 -27.65 -4.05
C LYS A 331 12.00 -28.42 -4.43
N ILE A 332 12.02 -28.99 -5.62
CA ILE A 332 11.04 -29.98 -6.07
C ILE A 332 11.70 -31.35 -5.99
N CYS A 333 11.14 -32.27 -5.21
CA CYS A 333 11.70 -33.62 -5.07
C CYS A 333 11.53 -34.44 -6.36
N ASN A 334 12.28 -35.55 -6.47
CA ASN A 334 12.27 -36.36 -7.69
C ASN A 334 10.88 -36.97 -7.96
N GLU A 335 10.15 -37.37 -6.92
CA GLU A 335 8.78 -37.89 -7.05
C GLU A 335 7.83 -36.88 -7.71
N GLU A 336 7.88 -35.61 -7.28
CA GLU A 336 7.06 -34.53 -7.86
C GLU A 336 7.48 -34.18 -9.30
N LYS A 337 8.77 -34.33 -9.63
CA LYS A 337 9.26 -34.19 -11.02
C LYS A 337 8.72 -35.31 -11.91
N GLU A 338 8.70 -36.56 -11.41
CA GLU A 338 8.16 -37.69 -12.16
C GLU A 338 6.64 -37.60 -12.36
N LYS A 339 5.89 -37.12 -11.36
CA LYS A 339 4.46 -36.82 -11.52
C LYS A 339 4.23 -35.76 -12.60
N LYS A 340 5.03 -34.70 -12.64
CA LYS A 340 4.93 -33.66 -13.67
C LYS A 340 5.34 -34.13 -15.07
N LYS A 341 6.28 -35.06 -15.20
CA LYS A 341 6.59 -35.70 -16.49
C LYS A 341 5.41 -36.54 -17.00
N LYS A 342 4.73 -37.27 -16.10
CA LYS A 342 3.55 -38.08 -16.44
C LYS A 342 2.30 -37.23 -16.74
N ASN A 343 2.15 -36.10 -16.05
CA ASN A 343 1.08 -35.14 -16.28
C ASN A 343 1.65 -33.71 -16.26
N SER A 344 1.74 -33.07 -17.44
CA SER A 344 2.31 -31.73 -17.58
C SER A 344 1.54 -30.65 -16.81
N SER A 345 0.25 -30.87 -16.50
CA SER A 345 -0.59 -29.98 -15.69
C SER A 345 -0.43 -30.17 -14.17
N HIS A 346 0.35 -31.16 -13.73
CA HIS A 346 0.58 -31.41 -12.31
C HIS A 346 1.31 -30.23 -11.63
N ILE A 347 0.70 -29.69 -10.58
CA ILE A 347 1.31 -28.66 -9.74
C ILE A 347 2.26 -29.34 -8.75
N CYS A 348 3.57 -29.17 -8.96
CA CYS A 348 4.57 -29.78 -8.07
C CYS A 348 4.46 -29.23 -6.65
N LYS A 349 4.44 -30.13 -5.66
CA LYS A 349 4.64 -29.76 -4.26
C LYS A 349 6.08 -29.33 -4.00
N TRP A 350 6.26 -28.24 -3.28
CA TRP A 350 7.56 -27.69 -2.90
C TRP A 350 7.99 -28.25 -1.55
N THR A 351 9.27 -28.57 -1.44
CA THR A 351 9.93 -28.91 -0.17
C THR A 351 10.86 -27.75 0.20
N PHE A 352 10.58 -27.08 1.30
CA PHE A 352 11.43 -25.99 1.79
C PHE A 352 12.72 -26.56 2.39
N ILE A 353 13.83 -25.86 2.18
CA ILE A 353 15.17 -26.27 2.62
C ILE A 353 15.35 -25.82 4.07
N GLU A 354 15.44 -26.78 4.98
CA GLU A 354 15.77 -26.51 6.38
C GLU A 354 17.22 -26.03 6.49
N THR A 355 17.42 -24.91 7.17
CA THR A 355 18.74 -24.36 7.51
C THR A 355 18.75 -23.88 8.96
N LYS A 356 19.87 -23.33 9.42
CA LYS A 356 19.91 -22.69 10.75
C LYS A 356 18.92 -21.52 10.88
N ASP A 357 18.68 -20.82 9.76
CA ASP A 357 17.89 -19.58 9.69
C ASP A 357 16.47 -19.85 9.18
N GLN A 358 16.26 -20.89 8.36
CA GLN A 358 14.97 -21.23 7.76
C GLN A 358 14.42 -22.55 8.32
N ARG A 359 13.20 -22.52 8.85
CA ARG A 359 12.52 -23.72 9.36
C ARG A 359 11.07 -23.84 8.91
N THR A 360 10.63 -25.05 8.57
CA THR A 360 9.21 -25.34 8.35
C THR A 360 8.54 -25.69 9.67
N LEU A 361 7.65 -24.82 10.15
CA LEU A 361 7.00 -24.97 11.46
C LEU A 361 5.77 -25.87 11.42
N ASN A 362 5.04 -25.88 10.30
CA ASN A 362 3.87 -26.73 10.12
C ASN A 362 3.67 -27.07 8.64
N ARG A 363 3.28 -28.32 8.33
CA ARG A 363 3.03 -28.82 6.97
C ARG A 363 1.55 -28.81 6.56
N SER A 364 0.65 -28.44 7.47
CA SER A 364 -0.79 -28.29 7.23
C SER A 364 -1.29 -26.99 7.88
N GLY A 365 -1.22 -25.88 7.15
CA GLY A 365 -1.81 -24.61 7.54
C GLY A 365 -3.28 -24.55 7.13
N ASN A 366 -4.13 -24.03 8.01
CA ASN A 366 -5.47 -23.61 7.64
C ASN A 366 -5.34 -22.21 7.00
N SER A 367 -4.99 -22.15 5.71
CA SER A 367 -4.84 -20.86 5.04
C SER A 367 -6.23 -20.34 4.63
N SER A 368 -6.88 -19.61 5.54
CA SER A 368 -7.94 -18.69 5.09
C SER A 368 -7.30 -17.76 4.07
N SER A 369 -7.99 -17.45 2.97
CA SER A 369 -7.52 -16.60 1.86
C SER A 369 -7.38 -15.12 2.23
N GLU A 370 -6.80 -14.84 3.40
CA GLU A 370 -6.68 -13.54 4.02
C GLU A 370 -5.27 -13.31 4.54
N HIS A 371 -4.96 -12.07 4.89
CA HIS A 371 -3.63 -11.71 5.37
C HIS A 371 -3.24 -12.50 6.62
N ILE A 372 -1.99 -12.96 6.64
CA ILE A 372 -1.31 -13.35 7.87
C ILE A 372 -0.75 -12.08 8.54
N MET A 373 -0.92 -11.97 9.85
CA MET A 373 -0.66 -10.78 10.62
C MET A 373 0.25 -11.09 11.80
N SER A 374 0.90 -10.06 12.33
CA SER A 374 1.69 -10.14 13.56
C SER A 374 1.20 -9.09 14.55
N GLN A 375 1.60 -9.22 15.82
CA GLN A 375 1.26 -8.26 16.87
C GLN A 375 1.72 -6.82 16.59
N ASP A 376 2.71 -6.62 15.71
CA ASP A 376 3.21 -5.29 15.40
C ASP A 376 2.49 -4.63 14.22
N LEU A 377 1.58 -5.36 13.55
CA LEU A 377 0.87 -4.88 12.38
C LEU A 377 -0.18 -3.85 12.79
N ALA A 378 0.00 -2.61 12.34
CA ALA A 378 -0.94 -1.52 12.57
C ALA A 378 -2.05 -1.50 11.52
N CYS A 379 -1.69 -1.62 10.25
CA CYS A 379 -2.61 -1.45 9.13
C CYS A 379 -2.04 -2.08 7.86
N ILE A 380 -2.91 -2.49 6.94
CA ILE A 380 -2.58 -2.84 5.57
C ILE A 380 -3.21 -1.83 4.62
N PHE A 381 -2.46 -1.36 3.63
CA PHE A 381 -2.97 -0.54 2.54
C PHE A 381 -2.98 -1.33 1.25
N ASP A 382 -4.13 -1.33 0.57
CA ASP A 382 -4.29 -1.85 -0.79
C ASP A 382 -3.99 -0.72 -1.77
N ALA A 383 -2.85 -0.78 -2.46
CA ALA A 383 -2.40 0.29 -3.37
C ALA A 383 -3.21 0.37 -4.66
N GLU A 384 -3.83 -0.72 -5.08
CA GLU A 384 -4.73 -0.75 -6.22
C GLU A 384 -6.02 -0.01 -5.82
N LYS A 385 -6.67 -0.41 -4.73
CA LYS A 385 -7.96 0.18 -4.32
C LYS A 385 -7.83 1.52 -3.58
N GLY A 386 -6.64 1.88 -3.11
CA GLY A 386 -6.40 3.04 -2.26
C GLY A 386 -7.11 2.95 -0.90
N ILE A 387 -7.29 1.73 -0.36
CA ILE A 387 -8.05 1.47 0.86
C ILE A 387 -7.11 1.02 1.98
N TYR A 388 -7.35 1.55 3.18
CA TYR A 388 -6.69 1.11 4.41
C TYR A 388 -7.57 0.13 5.17
N TYR A 389 -6.94 -0.91 5.70
CA TYR A 389 -7.56 -1.92 6.55
C TYR A 389 -6.77 -2.08 7.85
N SER A 390 -7.46 -2.06 8.97
CA SER A 390 -6.87 -2.32 10.28
C SER A 390 -7.76 -3.26 11.08
N THR A 391 -7.26 -3.73 12.21
CA THR A 391 -8.02 -4.59 13.13
C THR A 391 -8.34 -3.81 14.40
N ASP A 392 -9.28 -4.33 15.20
CA ASP A 392 -9.61 -3.79 16.53
C ASP A 392 -8.38 -3.67 17.46
N TYR A 393 -7.35 -4.47 17.19
CA TYR A 393 -6.06 -4.42 17.89
C TYR A 393 -5.05 -3.46 17.24
N GLY A 394 -4.81 -3.61 15.93
CA GLY A 394 -3.75 -2.88 15.22
C GLY A 394 -4.00 -1.37 15.10
N ILE A 395 -5.26 -0.95 15.09
CA ILE A 395 -5.62 0.47 14.97
C ILE A 395 -5.07 1.33 16.12
N ARG A 396 -4.82 0.73 17.28
CA ARG A 396 -4.23 1.40 18.46
C ARG A 396 -2.83 1.96 18.19
N TYR A 397 -2.12 1.42 17.20
CA TYR A 397 -0.82 1.91 16.77
C TYR A 397 -0.92 3.07 15.78
N CYS A 398 -2.10 3.30 15.19
CA CYS A 398 -2.32 4.35 14.20
C CYS A 398 -2.62 5.68 14.88
N LYS A 399 -1.97 6.75 14.42
CA LYS A 399 -2.32 8.13 14.84
C LYS A 399 -3.41 8.74 13.95
N ALA A 400 -3.46 8.29 12.70
CA ALA A 400 -4.32 8.85 11.68
C ALA A 400 -5.74 8.25 11.68
N PHE A 401 -5.92 7.07 12.27
CA PHE A 401 -7.17 6.31 12.25
C PHE A 401 -7.73 6.16 13.66
N LYS A 402 -9.05 6.32 13.80
CA LYS A 402 -9.77 6.16 15.07
C LYS A 402 -10.93 5.18 15.01
N GLN A 403 -11.41 4.85 13.81
CA GLN A 403 -12.64 4.09 13.61
C GLN A 403 -12.46 3.00 12.55
N LEU A 404 -13.22 1.92 12.70
CA LEU A 404 -13.29 0.79 11.78
C LEU A 404 -14.69 0.68 11.20
N LYS A 405 -14.78 0.20 9.96
CA LYS A 405 -16.06 -0.09 9.31
C LYS A 405 -16.81 -1.15 10.11
N VAL A 406 -18.10 -0.91 10.33
CA VAL A 406 -19.02 -1.81 11.05
C VAL A 406 -19.32 -3.05 10.23
#